data_AF-A0A812N6H2-F1
#
_entry.id   AF-A0A812N6H2-F1
#
_cell.length_a   1.000
_cell.length_b   1.000
_cell.length_c   1.000
_cell.angle_alpha   90.00
_cell.angle_beta   90.00
_cell.angle_gamma   90.00
#
_symmetry.space_group_name_H-M   'P 1'
#
loop_
_entity.id
_entity.type
_entity.pdbx_description
1 polymer ?
#
loop_
_entity_poly.entity_id
_entity_poly.type
_entity_poly.pdbx_seq_one_letter_code
_entity_poly.pdbx_strand_id
1 'polypeptide(L)'
;DALQNGSTPCLMLALRQEPILSFWPFGFPDSAVALPLSPRLPPWKKAAGAVLPCHELRSLVEAASLRCLLLAGWDGKRLRVAVVKLAKQGLLPEPGEQVAVRSEVPLASSGCISPDAMHVDASGQLWLAEAEALAAWHLPSGTFLGRWRPSWPGLRPSALCTHGERLLVAGGTGLARSETFGRPILLSFRPNLTESQSAPKPLQA
;
A
#
# COMPACT_ATOMS: atom_id res chain seq x y z
N ASP A 1 13.11 -25.06 -9.00
CA ASP A 1 13.46 -24.55 -10.35
C ASP A 1 12.63 -23.39 -10.90
N ALA A 2 11.62 -22.84 -10.20
CA ALA A 2 10.87 -21.66 -10.66
C ALA A 2 11.54 -20.29 -10.37
N LEU A 3 12.77 -20.27 -9.82
CA LEU A 3 13.48 -19.04 -9.41
C LEU A 3 14.54 -18.56 -10.43
N GLN A 4 14.74 -19.25 -11.55
CA GLN A 4 15.86 -18.95 -12.46
C GLN A 4 15.60 -17.79 -13.45
N ASN A 5 14.37 -17.31 -13.59
CA ASN A 5 14.04 -16.25 -14.57
C ASN A 5 14.17 -14.81 -14.06
N GLY A 6 14.84 -14.56 -12.92
CA GLY A 6 15.07 -13.20 -12.40
C GLY A 6 13.81 -12.41 -12.00
N SER A 7 12.61 -12.93 -12.28
CA SER A 7 11.34 -12.39 -11.81
C SER A 7 11.21 -12.70 -10.33
N THR A 8 11.32 -11.67 -9.49
CA THR A 8 11.04 -11.83 -8.05
C THR A 8 9.56 -12.21 -7.90
N PRO A 9 9.21 -13.35 -7.28
CA PRO A 9 7.82 -13.76 -7.16
C PRO A 9 7.04 -12.74 -6.33
N CYS A 10 5.77 -12.52 -6.72
CA CYS A 10 4.88 -11.60 -6.03
C CYS A 10 4.65 -12.05 -4.60
N LEU A 11 4.76 -11.13 -3.64
CA LEU A 11 4.41 -11.37 -2.25
C LEU A 11 2.97 -10.91 -2.00
N MET A 12 2.16 -11.80 -1.47
CA MET A 12 0.78 -11.54 -1.08
C MET A 12 0.74 -11.09 0.38
N LEU A 13 -0.21 -10.20 0.69
CA LEU A 13 -0.46 -9.67 2.02
C LEU A 13 -1.95 -9.79 2.33
N ALA A 14 -2.30 -10.24 3.54
CA ALA A 14 -3.65 -10.13 4.06
C ALA A 14 -3.70 -9.77 5.55
N LEU A 15 -4.77 -9.08 5.92
CA LEU A 15 -5.16 -8.82 7.30
C LEU A 15 -6.01 -10.00 7.80
N ARG A 16 -5.72 -10.50 9.00
CA ARG A 16 -6.56 -11.49 9.70
C ARG A 16 -7.46 -10.81 10.74
N GLN A 17 -8.33 -11.59 11.39
CA GLN A 17 -9.28 -11.09 12.40
C GLN A 17 -8.59 -10.61 13.69
N GLU A 18 -7.47 -11.22 14.04
CA GLU A 18 -6.53 -10.73 15.04
C GLU A 18 -5.57 -9.72 14.37
N PRO A 19 -4.92 -8.79 15.10
CA PRO A 19 -4.04 -7.78 14.52
C PRO A 19 -2.73 -8.41 14.00
N ILE A 20 -2.87 -9.28 13.00
CA ILE A 20 -1.86 -10.14 12.40
C ILE A 20 -1.90 -9.88 10.91
N LEU A 21 -0.72 -9.63 10.34
CA LEU A 21 -0.49 -9.59 8.91
C LEU A 21 0.05 -10.94 8.47
N SER A 22 -0.56 -11.53 7.46
CA SER A 22 -0.07 -12.75 6.82
C SER A 22 0.58 -12.44 5.49
N PHE A 23 1.72 -13.07 5.23
CA PHE A 23 2.53 -12.90 4.02
C PHE A 23 2.83 -14.25 3.40
N TRP A 24 2.66 -14.39 2.09
CA TRP A 24 3.02 -15.62 1.38
C TRP A 24 3.39 -15.32 -0.08
N PRO A 25 4.25 -16.11 -0.73
CA PRO A 25 4.49 -15.99 -2.16
C PRO A 25 3.22 -16.36 -2.94
N PHE A 26 2.94 -15.63 -4.02
CA PHE A 26 1.82 -15.92 -4.90
C PHE A 26 1.88 -17.38 -5.41
N GLY A 27 0.75 -18.08 -5.30
CA GLY A 27 0.64 -19.50 -5.63
C GLY A 27 1.01 -20.48 -4.52
N PHE A 28 1.51 -20.00 -3.37
CA PHE A 28 1.98 -20.86 -2.27
C PHE A 28 1.36 -20.44 -0.91
N PRO A 29 0.04 -20.50 -0.73
CA PRO A 29 -0.64 -20.02 0.49
C PRO A 29 -0.22 -20.78 1.76
N ASP A 30 0.14 -22.06 1.66
CA ASP A 30 0.56 -22.88 2.80
C ASP A 30 1.91 -22.46 3.41
N SER A 31 2.66 -21.60 2.70
CA SER A 31 3.92 -21.02 3.19
C SER A 31 3.74 -19.68 3.91
N ALA A 32 2.52 -19.38 4.36
CA ALA A 32 2.21 -18.11 4.99
C ALA A 32 2.98 -17.89 6.31
N VAL A 33 3.64 -16.74 6.41
CA VAL A 33 4.23 -16.24 7.65
C VAL A 33 3.30 -15.19 8.25
N ALA A 34 2.99 -15.35 9.53
CA ALA A 34 2.15 -14.43 10.28
C ALA A 34 3.01 -13.51 11.16
N LEU A 35 2.83 -12.21 11.02
CA LEU A 35 3.47 -11.20 11.87
C LEU A 35 2.41 -10.47 12.70
N PRO A 36 2.54 -10.46 14.04
CA PRO A 36 1.69 -9.62 14.86
C PRO A 36 2.04 -8.13 14.67
N LEU A 37 1.00 -7.30 14.61
CA LEU A 37 1.13 -5.86 14.82
C LEU A 37 1.48 -5.61 16.29
N SER A 38 2.27 -4.58 16.55
CA SER A 38 2.55 -4.17 17.93
C SER A 38 1.25 -3.93 18.72
N PRO A 39 1.12 -4.40 19.97
CA PRO A 39 -0.10 -4.25 20.78
C PRO A 39 -0.54 -2.80 21.02
N ARG A 40 0.37 -1.84 20.81
CA ARG A 40 0.10 -0.40 20.95
C ARG A 40 -0.55 0.21 19.70
N LEU A 41 -0.65 -0.55 18.61
CA LEU A 41 -1.21 -0.08 17.35
C LEU A 41 -2.69 -0.47 17.26
N PRO A 42 -3.56 0.47 16.84
CA PRO A 42 -4.91 0.10 16.44
C PRO A 42 -4.88 -0.91 15.28
N PRO A 43 -5.85 -1.84 15.21
CA PRO A 43 -5.89 -2.83 14.16
C PRO A 43 -6.04 -2.15 12.80
N TRP A 44 -5.21 -2.56 11.85
CA TRP A 44 -5.32 -2.09 10.47
C TRP A 44 -6.59 -2.66 9.83
N LYS A 45 -7.35 -1.79 9.17
CA LYS A 45 -8.52 -2.14 8.37
C LYS A 45 -8.17 -2.43 6.92
N LYS A 46 -7.10 -1.79 6.43
CA LYS A 46 -6.53 -1.99 5.09
C LYS A 46 -5.02 -1.91 5.18
N ALA A 47 -4.34 -2.65 4.32
CA ALA A 47 -2.89 -2.69 4.26
C ALA A 47 -2.44 -2.88 2.82
N ALA A 48 -1.29 -2.30 2.49
CA ALA A 48 -0.56 -2.52 1.25
C ALA A 48 0.94 -2.53 1.56
N GLY A 49 1.73 -3.13 0.69
CA GLY A 49 3.17 -3.15 0.88
C GLY A 49 3.95 -3.55 -0.36
N ALA A 50 5.24 -3.26 -0.33
CA ALA A 50 6.18 -3.60 -1.37
C ALA A 50 7.51 -4.05 -0.78
N VAL A 51 8.21 -4.92 -1.51
CA VAL A 51 9.58 -5.31 -1.18
C VAL A 51 10.54 -4.37 -1.89
N LEU A 52 11.39 -3.69 -1.11
CA LEU A 52 12.37 -2.73 -1.59
C LEU A 52 13.77 -3.05 -1.06
N PRO A 53 14.84 -2.56 -1.72
CA PRO A 53 16.16 -2.55 -1.10
C PRO A 53 16.13 -1.72 0.19
N CYS A 54 16.66 -2.26 1.31
CA CYS A 54 16.61 -1.54 2.59
C CYS A 54 17.35 -0.19 2.56
N HIS A 55 18.34 -0.03 1.67
CA HIS A 55 19.10 1.21 1.55
C HIS A 55 18.27 2.37 0.98
N GLU A 56 17.14 2.10 0.31
CA GLU A 56 16.19 3.13 -0.13
C GLU A 56 15.31 3.61 1.03
N LEU A 57 15.26 2.86 2.13
CA LEU A 57 14.45 3.14 3.33
C LEU A 57 15.29 3.69 4.50
N ARG A 58 16.48 4.25 4.24
CA ARG A 58 17.41 4.75 5.28
C ARG A 58 16.80 5.78 6.22
N SER A 59 15.82 6.56 5.75
CA SER A 59 15.08 7.53 6.59
C SER A 59 14.14 6.85 7.60
N LEU A 60 13.77 5.59 7.39
CA LEU A 60 12.80 4.84 8.20
C LEU A 60 13.45 3.73 9.03
N VAL A 61 14.58 3.17 8.57
CA VAL A 61 15.25 2.07 9.26
C VAL A 61 16.76 2.09 9.03
N GLU A 62 17.51 1.89 10.10
CA GLU A 62 18.91 1.47 10.02
C GLU A 62 18.94 -0.06 9.91
N ALA A 63 19.15 -0.59 8.70
CA ALA A 63 19.11 -2.02 8.45
C ALA A 63 20.37 -2.49 7.70
N ALA A 64 21.00 -3.54 8.23
CA ALA A 64 22.04 -4.31 7.55
C ALA A 64 21.48 -5.36 6.56
N SER A 65 20.16 -5.51 6.48
CA SER A 65 19.49 -6.41 5.54
C SER A 65 19.54 -5.85 4.12
N LEU A 66 19.55 -6.73 3.12
CA LEU A 66 19.54 -6.33 1.71
C LEU A 66 18.15 -5.86 1.26
N ARG A 67 17.09 -6.56 1.71
CA ARG A 67 15.70 -6.30 1.33
C ARG A 67 14.82 -6.08 2.56
N CYS A 68 13.89 -5.15 2.42
CA CYS A 68 12.95 -4.74 3.43
C CYS A 68 11.55 -4.75 2.84
N LEU A 69 10.58 -5.07 3.67
CA LEU A 69 9.16 -4.97 3.35
C LEU A 69 8.64 -3.63 3.91
N LEU A 70 8.32 -2.72 3.01
CA LEU A 70 7.66 -1.46 3.33
C LEU A 70 6.15 -1.68 3.36
N LEU A 71 5.51 -1.28 4.46
CA LEU A 71 4.08 -1.46 4.69
C LEU A 71 3.41 -0.11 4.92
N ALA A 72 2.23 0.05 4.35
CA ALA A 72 1.29 1.12 4.66
C ALA A 72 -0.01 0.52 5.19
N GLY A 73 -0.42 0.94 6.39
CA GLY A 73 -1.62 0.47 7.06
C GLY A 73 -2.58 1.58 7.40
N TRP A 74 -3.86 1.37 7.12
CA TRP A 74 -4.95 2.29 7.48
C TRP A 74 -5.75 1.73 8.64
N ASP A 75 -5.82 2.44 9.76
CA ASP A 75 -6.54 2.00 10.96
C ASP A 75 -7.99 2.58 11.08
N GLY A 76 -8.43 3.33 10.08
CA GLY A 76 -9.71 4.06 10.12
C GLY A 76 -9.58 5.51 10.58
N LYS A 77 -8.41 5.92 11.08
CA LYS A 77 -8.13 7.30 11.49
C LYS A 77 -6.82 7.82 10.92
N ARG A 78 -5.79 6.98 10.86
CA ARG A 78 -4.43 7.34 10.47
C ARG A 78 -3.86 6.32 9.51
N LEU A 79 -3.03 6.84 8.59
CA LEU A 79 -2.20 6.05 7.72
C LEU A 79 -0.81 5.93 8.35
N ARG A 80 -0.39 4.71 8.61
CA ARG A 80 0.86 4.39 9.31
C ARG A 80 1.79 3.64 8.38
N VAL A 81 3.08 3.95 8.46
CA VAL A 81 4.13 3.28 7.70
C VAL A 81 4.91 2.39 8.66
N ALA A 82 5.15 1.15 8.26
CA ALA A 82 6.02 0.23 8.96
C ALA A 82 7.06 -0.35 8.00
N VAL A 83 8.18 -0.79 8.56
CA VAL A 83 9.23 -1.47 7.80
C VAL A 83 9.60 -2.74 8.55
N VAL A 84 9.56 -3.86 7.85
CA VAL A 84 9.92 -5.20 8.35
C VAL A 84 11.13 -5.69 7.58
N LYS A 85 12.10 -6.30 8.27
CA LYS A 85 13.29 -6.82 7.62
C LYS A 85 12.94 -8.17 6.98
N LEU A 86 13.48 -8.43 5.79
CA LEU A 86 13.36 -9.76 5.18
C LEU A 86 14.61 -10.59 5.50
N ALA A 87 14.41 -11.91 5.64
CA ALA A 87 15.50 -12.84 5.85
C ALA A 87 16.50 -12.76 4.69
N LYS A 88 17.81 -12.92 4.97
CA LYS A 88 18.89 -12.67 4.00
C LYS A 88 18.76 -13.41 2.66
N GLN A 89 18.08 -14.54 2.64
CA GLN A 89 17.92 -15.41 1.46
C GLN A 89 16.45 -15.53 1.01
N GLY A 90 15.51 -14.82 1.66
CA GLY A 90 14.08 -15.02 1.49
C GLY A 90 13.32 -13.76 1.08
N LEU A 91 12.07 -13.97 0.68
CA LEU A 91 11.08 -12.90 0.46
C LEU A 91 10.10 -12.77 1.63
N LEU A 92 10.20 -13.68 2.59
CA LEU A 92 9.35 -13.72 3.76
C LEU A 92 10.09 -13.08 4.95
N PRO A 93 9.35 -12.38 5.81
CA PRO A 93 9.88 -11.87 7.06
C PRO A 93 10.23 -13.04 8.00
N GLU A 94 11.08 -12.77 8.99
CA GLU A 94 11.43 -13.80 9.98
C GLU A 94 10.22 -14.11 10.89
N PRO A 95 9.89 -15.38 11.14
CA PRO A 95 8.82 -15.74 12.05
C PRO A 95 9.03 -15.12 13.44
N GLY A 96 7.98 -14.53 14.00
CA GLY A 96 8.03 -13.88 15.32
C GLY A 96 8.49 -12.42 15.31
N GLU A 97 8.91 -11.88 14.16
CA GLU A 97 9.15 -10.44 14.02
C GLU A 97 7.84 -9.65 14.23
N GLN A 98 7.95 -8.48 14.84
CA GLN A 98 6.80 -7.59 15.06
C GLN A 98 6.79 -6.45 14.05
N VAL A 99 5.61 -6.13 13.54
CA VAL A 99 5.43 -4.95 12.69
C VAL A 99 5.39 -3.71 13.57
N ALA A 100 6.49 -2.95 13.56
CA ALA A 100 6.62 -1.69 14.27
C ALA A 100 6.48 -0.49 13.32
N VAL A 101 5.61 0.46 13.70
CA VAL A 101 5.39 1.69 12.94
C VAL A 101 6.60 2.61 13.06
N ARG A 102 7.03 3.17 11.93
CA ARG A 102 8.19 4.05 11.80
C ARG A 102 7.78 5.50 11.57
N SER A 103 6.70 5.72 10.84
CA SER A 103 6.17 7.06 10.62
C SER A 103 4.65 7.05 10.43
N GLU A 104 4.04 8.22 10.58
CA GLU A 104 2.65 8.46 10.21
C GLU A 104 2.64 9.40 8.99
N VAL A 105 1.82 9.08 7.99
CA VAL A 105 1.66 9.95 6.84
C VAL A 105 0.66 11.04 7.22
N PRO A 106 1.03 12.33 7.18
CA PRO A 106 0.10 13.40 7.48
C PRO A 106 -0.98 13.44 6.41
N LEU A 107 -2.21 13.06 6.78
CA LEU A 107 -3.40 13.22 5.92
C LEU A 107 -3.92 14.67 5.93
N ALA A 108 -3.09 15.59 6.40
CA ALA A 108 -3.44 16.96 6.68
C ALA A 108 -4.03 17.63 5.44
N SER A 109 -5.27 18.11 5.58
CA SER A 109 -6.05 18.95 4.64
C SER A 109 -6.98 18.24 3.65
N SER A 110 -6.92 16.92 3.44
CA SER A 110 -7.64 16.28 2.33
C SER A 110 -9.00 15.65 2.71
N GLY A 111 -9.50 15.94 3.92
CA GLY A 111 -10.76 15.38 4.46
C GLY A 111 -10.59 14.00 5.12
N CYS A 112 -11.70 13.44 5.62
CA CYS A 112 -11.74 12.06 6.11
C CYS A 112 -11.46 11.09 4.96
N ILE A 113 -10.19 10.72 4.76
CA ILE A 113 -9.83 9.68 3.79
C ILE A 113 -10.27 8.34 4.37
N SER A 114 -11.21 7.68 3.71
CA SER A 114 -11.50 6.27 3.96
C SER A 114 -11.16 5.52 2.67
N PRO A 115 -9.90 5.09 2.48
CA PRO A 115 -9.47 4.55 1.20
C PRO A 115 -10.30 3.30 0.88
N ASP A 116 -10.85 3.23 -0.31
CA ASP A 116 -11.49 2.02 -0.83
C ASP A 116 -10.43 1.00 -1.25
N ALA A 117 -9.32 1.46 -1.83
CA ALA A 117 -8.18 0.62 -2.23
C ALA A 117 -6.83 1.30 -1.92
N MET A 118 -5.80 0.49 -1.71
CA MET A 118 -4.42 0.91 -1.41
C MET A 118 -3.44 0.08 -2.24
N HIS A 119 -2.34 0.69 -2.68
CA HIS A 119 -1.22 -0.01 -3.33
C HIS A 119 0.10 0.68 -3.03
N VAL A 120 1.15 -0.09 -2.73
CA VAL A 120 2.51 0.42 -2.63
C VAL A 120 3.31 -0.18 -3.77
N ASP A 121 3.95 0.66 -4.58
CA ASP A 121 4.76 0.18 -5.69
C ASP A 121 6.22 -0.07 -5.31
N ALA A 122 6.99 -0.61 -6.26
CA ALA A 122 8.39 -0.96 -6.07
C ALA A 122 9.32 0.25 -5.89
N SER A 123 8.83 1.49 -6.02
CA SER A 123 9.56 2.71 -5.68
C SER A 123 9.22 3.27 -4.29
N GLY A 124 8.31 2.61 -3.57
CA GLY A 124 7.86 3.03 -2.26
C GLY A 124 6.81 4.15 -2.30
N GLN A 125 6.21 4.39 -3.48
CA GLN A 125 5.05 5.28 -3.58
C GLN A 125 3.79 4.53 -3.14
N LEU A 126 3.02 5.17 -2.28
CA LEU A 126 1.68 4.75 -1.91
C LEU A 126 0.67 5.44 -2.80
N TRP A 127 -0.23 4.64 -3.36
CA TRP A 127 -1.45 5.06 -4.04
C TRP A 127 -2.65 4.72 -3.16
N LEU A 128 -3.52 5.70 -2.94
CA LEU A 128 -4.80 5.55 -2.26
C LEU A 128 -5.92 5.94 -3.21
N ALA A 129 -6.91 5.07 -3.38
CA ALA A 129 -8.12 5.39 -4.11
C ALA A 129 -9.32 5.46 -3.18
N GLU A 130 -10.11 6.50 -3.36
CA GLU A 130 -11.45 6.73 -2.83
C GLU A 130 -12.44 6.67 -4.00
N ALA A 131 -13.74 6.65 -3.71
CA ALA A 131 -14.79 6.59 -4.74
C ALA A 131 -14.60 7.58 -5.92
N GLU A 132 -14.10 8.79 -5.67
CA GLU A 132 -13.95 9.84 -6.70
C GLU A 132 -12.57 10.51 -6.69
N ALA A 133 -11.62 9.96 -5.93
CA ALA A 133 -10.31 10.58 -5.78
C ALA A 133 -9.21 9.53 -5.76
N LEU A 134 -8.05 9.95 -6.23
CA LEU A 134 -6.80 9.23 -6.12
C LEU A 134 -5.80 10.16 -5.44
N ALA A 135 -5.03 9.67 -4.47
CA ALA A 135 -3.99 10.43 -3.82
C ALA A 135 -2.72 9.59 -3.72
N ALA A 136 -1.56 10.25 -3.75
CA ALA A 136 -0.28 9.57 -3.70
C ALA A 136 0.72 10.23 -2.75
N TRP A 137 1.57 9.40 -2.16
CA TRP A 137 2.67 9.80 -1.28
C TRP A 137 3.91 8.99 -1.60
N HIS A 138 5.09 9.60 -1.46
CA HIS A 138 6.35 8.87 -1.38
C HIS A 138 6.60 8.53 0.10
N LEU A 139 6.43 7.26 0.46
CA LEU A 139 6.45 6.83 1.87
C LEU A 139 7.81 7.02 2.56
N PRO A 140 8.96 6.74 1.94
CA PRO A 140 10.26 6.90 2.61
C PRO A 140 10.52 8.35 3.06
N SER A 141 10.09 9.34 2.28
CA SER A 141 10.24 10.77 2.63
C SER A 141 9.00 11.36 3.30
N GLY A 142 7.88 10.63 3.36
CA GLY A 142 6.58 11.13 3.81
C GLY A 142 5.99 12.23 2.92
N THR A 143 6.51 12.42 1.70
CA THR A 143 6.15 13.53 0.82
C THR A 143 4.83 13.25 0.13
N PHE A 144 3.89 14.19 0.19
CA PHE A 144 2.67 14.15 -0.61
C PHE A 144 2.99 14.48 -2.08
N LEU A 145 2.58 13.59 -2.99
CA LEU A 145 2.86 13.73 -4.42
C LEU A 145 1.74 14.43 -5.18
N GLY A 146 0.49 14.25 -4.72
CA GLY A 146 -0.66 14.89 -5.33
C GLY A 146 -1.96 14.16 -5.05
N ARG A 147 -3.06 14.83 -5.42
CA ARG A 147 -4.41 14.27 -5.42
C ARG A 147 -5.08 14.62 -6.74
N TRP A 148 -5.73 13.62 -7.32
CA TRP A 148 -6.43 13.68 -8.59
C TRP A 148 -7.89 13.28 -8.39
N ARG A 149 -8.77 13.79 -9.25
CA ARG A 149 -10.18 13.39 -9.31
C ARG A 149 -10.46 12.79 -10.69
N PRO A 150 -10.07 11.53 -10.92
CA PRO A 150 -10.34 10.89 -12.20
C PRO A 150 -11.85 10.75 -12.42
N SER A 151 -12.30 10.92 -13.67
CA SER A 151 -13.68 10.61 -14.04
C SER A 151 -13.79 9.11 -14.32
N TRP A 152 -14.39 8.38 -13.39
CA TRP A 152 -14.70 6.96 -13.53
C TRP A 152 -16.16 6.68 -13.11
N PRO A 153 -17.15 7.11 -13.92
CA PRO A 153 -18.54 7.18 -13.49
C PRO A 153 -19.06 5.83 -12.98
N GLY A 154 -19.50 5.83 -11.72
CA GLY A 154 -20.08 4.67 -11.06
C GLY A 154 -19.07 3.62 -10.57
N LEU A 155 -17.77 3.75 -10.84
CA LEU A 155 -16.75 2.80 -10.39
C LEU A 155 -16.38 3.05 -8.92
N ARG A 156 -16.44 2.00 -8.10
CA ARG A 156 -15.86 2.00 -6.76
C ARG A 156 -14.57 1.18 -6.77
N PRO A 157 -13.39 1.81 -6.58
CA PRO A 157 -12.11 1.11 -6.56
C PRO A 157 -12.09 0.00 -5.50
N SER A 158 -11.49 -1.14 -5.82
CA SER A 158 -11.32 -2.27 -4.91
C SER A 158 -9.88 -2.78 -4.89
N ALA A 159 -9.15 -2.59 -5.98
CA ALA A 159 -7.73 -2.86 -6.08
C ALA A 159 -7.02 -1.83 -6.96
N LEU A 160 -5.75 -1.63 -6.68
CA LEU A 160 -4.82 -0.80 -7.43
C LEU A 160 -3.58 -1.61 -7.75
N CYS A 161 -2.93 -1.34 -8.87
CA CYS A 161 -1.65 -1.94 -9.24
C CYS A 161 -0.90 -1.00 -10.19
N THR A 162 0.43 -0.95 -10.10
CA THR A 162 1.27 -0.20 -11.04
C THR A 162 1.86 -1.14 -12.08
N HIS A 163 1.82 -0.74 -13.36
CA HIS A 163 2.48 -1.44 -14.45
C HIS A 163 3.16 -0.44 -15.38
N GLY A 164 4.49 -0.35 -15.29
CA GLY A 164 5.25 0.75 -15.90
C GLY A 164 4.80 2.09 -15.32
N GLU A 165 4.53 3.06 -16.19
CA GLU A 165 4.04 4.40 -15.81
C GLU A 165 2.52 4.49 -15.62
N ARG A 166 1.83 3.35 -15.60
CA ARG A 166 0.37 3.29 -15.52
C ARG A 166 -0.06 2.79 -14.15
N LEU A 167 -1.01 3.49 -13.56
CA LEU A 167 -1.81 2.95 -12.47
C LEU A 167 -3.03 2.25 -13.06
N LEU A 168 -3.16 0.96 -12.76
CA LEU A 168 -4.30 0.13 -13.05
C LEU A 168 -5.26 0.16 -11.87
N VAL A 169 -6.53 0.45 -12.14
CA VAL A 169 -7.59 0.48 -11.13
C VAL A 169 -8.62 -0.57 -11.48
N ALA A 170 -8.92 -1.45 -10.52
CA ALA A 170 -9.97 -2.45 -10.62
C ALA A 170 -11.04 -2.17 -9.56
N GLY A 171 -12.31 -2.30 -9.96
CA GLY A 171 -13.44 -2.03 -9.09
C GLY A 171 -14.75 -2.52 -9.69
N GLY A 172 -15.84 -2.32 -8.96
CA GLY A 172 -17.20 -2.63 -9.39
C GLY A 172 -18.00 -1.37 -9.67
N THR A 173 -18.97 -1.44 -10.59
CA THR A 173 -19.96 -0.37 -10.77
C THR A 173 -21.09 -0.56 -9.76
N GLY A 174 -21.44 0.45 -8.97
CA GLY A 174 -22.37 0.38 -7.83
C GLY A 174 -23.84 -0.02 -8.12
N LEU A 175 -24.13 -0.67 -9.24
CA LEU A 175 -25.49 -1.01 -9.69
C LEU A 175 -26.07 -2.31 -9.11
N ALA A 176 -25.35 -3.07 -8.29
CA ALA A 176 -26.00 -4.09 -7.46
C ALA A 176 -25.15 -4.47 -6.23
N ARG A 177 -25.78 -4.46 -5.05
CA ARG A 177 -25.39 -5.33 -3.91
C ARG A 177 -25.70 -6.80 -4.25
N SER A 178 -25.37 -7.25 -5.45
CA SER A 178 -25.44 -8.67 -5.79
C SER A 178 -24.16 -9.30 -5.29
N GLU A 179 -24.27 -10.42 -4.59
CA GLU A 179 -23.14 -11.27 -4.19
C GLU A 179 -22.39 -11.86 -5.39
N THR A 180 -22.85 -11.59 -6.61
CA THR A 180 -22.06 -11.84 -7.82
C THR A 180 -21.02 -10.72 -7.98
N PHE A 181 -19.74 -11.10 -7.92
CA PHE A 181 -18.64 -10.23 -8.34
C PHE A 181 -18.93 -9.76 -9.76
N GLY A 182 -19.34 -8.50 -9.91
CA GLY A 182 -19.50 -7.87 -11.22
C GLY A 182 -18.21 -7.96 -12.02
N ARG A 183 -18.31 -7.87 -13.36
CA ARG A 183 -17.12 -7.86 -14.22
C ARG A 183 -16.19 -6.72 -13.79
N PRO A 184 -14.94 -6.99 -13.37
CA PRO A 184 -14.03 -5.94 -12.97
C PRO A 184 -13.77 -5.04 -14.17
N ILE A 185 -13.91 -3.73 -13.99
CA ILE A 185 -13.49 -2.75 -14.98
C ILE A 185 -12.05 -2.37 -14.67
N LEU A 186 -11.17 -2.52 -15.66
CA LEU A 186 -9.78 -2.10 -15.59
C LEU A 186 -9.63 -0.74 -16.25
N LEU A 187 -9.27 0.28 -15.48
CA LEU A 187 -8.93 1.60 -16.00
C LEU A 187 -7.42 1.84 -15.89
N SER A 188 -6.86 2.56 -16.86
CA SER A 188 -5.47 3.00 -16.82
C SER A 188 -5.41 4.51 -16.59
N PHE A 189 -4.65 4.92 -15.59
CA PHE A 189 -4.39 6.31 -15.25
C PHE A 189 -2.88 6.61 -15.37
N ARG A 190 -2.54 7.76 -15.94
CA ARG A 190 -1.17 8.29 -15.98
C ARG A 190 -1.10 9.56 -15.15
N PRO A 191 -0.52 9.52 -13.94
CA PRO A 191 -0.37 10.71 -13.12
C PRO A 191 0.60 11.69 -13.80
N ASN A 192 0.18 12.93 -14.01
CA ASN A 192 1.10 13.99 -14.38
C ASN A 192 1.77 14.54 -13.11
N LEU A 193 2.88 13.92 -12.68
CA LEU A 193 3.55 14.26 -11.42
C LEU A 193 4.19 15.66 -11.42
N THR A 194 4.33 16.31 -12.57
CA THR A 194 4.83 17.70 -12.65
C THR A 194 3.78 18.73 -12.27
N GLU A 195 2.49 18.37 -12.31
CA GLU A 195 1.39 19.26 -11.97
C GLU A 195 0.96 19.02 -10.51
N SER A 196 1.88 19.32 -9.59
CA SER A 196 1.54 19.39 -8.17
C SER A 196 0.55 20.54 -7.99
N GLN A 197 -0.73 20.23 -7.76
CA GLN A 197 -1.66 21.25 -7.29
C GLN A 197 -1.10 21.81 -5.99
N SER A 198 -0.74 23.10 -6.03
CA SER A 198 -0.12 23.83 -4.93
C SER A 198 -0.76 23.44 -3.61
N ALA A 199 0.07 23.05 -2.63
CA ALA A 199 -0.37 22.76 -1.27
C ALA A 199 -1.38 23.83 -0.80
N PRO A 200 -2.46 23.43 -0.09
CA PRO A 200 -3.43 24.39 0.42
C PRO A 200 -2.67 25.47 1.21
N LYS A 201 -2.83 26.72 0.80
CA LYS A 201 -2.29 27.88 1.54
C LYS A 201 -2.71 27.71 3.00
N PRO A 202 -1.78 27.76 3.96
CA PRO A 202 -2.15 27.69 5.37
C PRO A 202 -3.17 28.80 5.63
N LEU A 203 -4.28 28.44 6.29
CA LEU A 203 -5.24 29.40 6.83
C LEU A 203 -4.44 30.33 7.73
N GLN A 204 -4.25 31.58 7.30
CA GLN A 204 -3.74 32.63 8.16
C GLN A 204 -4.75 32.79 9.30
N ALA A 205 -4.27 32.59 10.52
CA ALA A 205 -5.02 32.75 11.76
C ALA A 205 -5.39 34.21 12.01
#